data_AF-S0KIN9-F1
#
_entry.id   AF-S0KIN9-F1
#
_cell.length_a   1.000
_cell.length_b   1.000
_cell.length_c   1.000
_cell.angle_alpha   90.00
_cell.angle_beta   90.00
_cell.angle_gamma   90.00
#
_symmetry.space_group_name_H-M   'P 1'
#
loop_
_entity.id
_entity.type
_entity.pdbx_description
1 polymer ?
#
loop_
_entity_poly.entity_id
_entity_poly.type
_entity_poly.pdbx_seq_one_letter_code
_entity_poly.pdbx_strand_id
1 'polypeptide(L)'
;MDNQLENWKTRIQSAYDMFCLNNYGEKMDPIDFSKPLPIAYTEIEEEEFTYEIQVSIDFQRQLEIFQQKNDYVTVETKREFCFETLEQDLLHASFEDWISSDNGIPYWRLKLYTDIALEKGEDRLENDEFEMEI
;
A
#
# COMPACT_ATOMS: atom_id res chain seq x y z
N MET A 1 19.26 -1.33 -21.60
CA MET A 1 18.08 -1.32 -20.72
C MET A 1 18.50 -1.26 -19.26
N ASP A 2 19.54 -2.00 -18.86
CA ASP A 2 20.03 -2.08 -17.47
C ASP A 2 20.41 -0.73 -16.81
N ASN A 3 21.01 0.20 -17.55
CA ASN A 3 21.37 1.53 -17.01
C ASN A 3 20.16 2.40 -16.63
N GLN A 4 18.99 2.21 -17.25
CA GLN A 4 17.80 2.99 -16.90
C GLN A 4 17.17 2.48 -15.60
N LEU A 5 17.12 1.16 -15.42
CA LEU A 5 16.58 0.57 -14.20
C LEU A 5 17.45 0.87 -12.98
N GLU A 6 18.78 0.79 -13.11
CA GLU A 6 19.69 1.15 -12.01
C GLU A 6 19.65 2.65 -11.67
N ASN A 7 19.47 3.51 -12.69
CA ASN A 7 19.21 4.93 -12.44
C ASN A 7 17.91 5.14 -11.66
N TRP A 8 16.85 4.40 -11.99
CA TRP A 8 15.58 4.49 -11.27
C TRP A 8 15.70 4.02 -9.83
N LYS A 9 16.35 2.88 -9.56
CA LYS A 9 16.58 2.41 -8.19
C LYS A 9 17.30 3.46 -7.34
N THR A 10 18.31 4.12 -7.90
CA THR A 10 19.06 5.17 -7.20
C THR A 10 18.18 6.39 -6.87
N ARG A 11 17.33 6.79 -7.82
CA ARG A 11 16.39 7.91 -7.64
C ARG A 11 15.31 7.59 -6.61
N ILE A 12 14.71 6.41 -6.71
CA ILE A 12 13.70 5.94 -5.76
C ILE A 12 14.28 5.81 -4.35
N GLN A 13 15.50 5.26 -4.20
CA GLN A 13 16.17 5.23 -2.91
C GLN A 13 16.33 6.64 -2.33
N SER A 14 16.75 7.60 -3.16
CA SER A 14 16.94 8.99 -2.72
C SER A 14 15.61 9.65 -2.32
N ALA A 15 14.53 9.39 -3.07
CA ALA A 15 13.20 9.90 -2.76
C ALA A 15 12.64 9.26 -1.48
N TYR A 16 12.81 7.95 -1.31
CA TYR A 16 12.40 7.22 -0.10
C TYR A 16 13.16 7.68 1.14
N ASP A 17 14.47 7.93 1.04
CA ASP A 17 15.25 8.53 2.14
C ASP A 17 14.65 9.87 2.58
N MET A 18 14.24 10.73 1.62
CA MET A 18 13.60 12.01 1.93
C MET A 18 12.22 11.82 2.53
N PHE A 19 11.41 10.91 1.99
CA PHE A 19 10.12 10.53 2.53
C PHE A 19 10.23 10.10 4.00
N CYS A 20 11.17 9.19 4.30
CA CYS A 20 11.38 8.71 5.67
C CYS A 20 11.89 9.80 6.61
N LEU A 21 12.80 10.65 6.16
CA LEU A 21 13.27 11.79 6.96
C LEU A 21 12.12 12.75 7.29
N ASN A 22 11.21 13.00 6.33
CA ASN A 22 10.09 13.91 6.52
C ASN A 22 8.99 13.32 7.44
N ASN A 23 8.70 12.03 7.32
CA ASN A 23 7.59 11.39 8.05
C ASN A 23 8.02 10.72 9.37
N TYR A 24 9.22 10.14 9.42
CA TYR A 24 9.73 9.38 10.58
C TYR A 24 10.90 10.08 11.30
N GLY A 25 11.47 11.14 10.71
CA GLY A 25 12.59 11.88 11.31
C GLY A 25 13.96 11.19 11.17
N GLU A 26 14.02 10.05 10.48
CA GLU A 26 15.24 9.29 10.24
C GLU A 26 15.26 8.63 8.87
N LYS A 27 16.45 8.22 8.43
CA LYS A 27 16.60 7.40 7.22
C LYS A 27 16.39 5.93 7.58
N MET A 28 15.66 5.23 6.72
CA MET A 28 15.52 3.77 6.80
C MET A 28 16.68 3.05 6.12
N ASP A 29 16.75 1.74 6.34
CA ASP A 29 17.68 0.86 5.63
C ASP A 29 17.50 0.93 4.10
N PRO A 30 18.54 0.59 3.31
CA PRO A 30 18.44 0.52 1.86
C PRO A 30 17.27 -0.38 1.40
N ILE A 31 16.56 0.06 0.36
CA ILE A 31 15.43 -0.68 -0.21
C ILE A 31 15.91 -2.00 -0.79
N ASP A 32 15.33 -3.10 -0.32
CA ASP A 32 15.42 -4.39 -0.99
C ASP A 32 14.36 -4.44 -2.12
N PHE A 33 14.77 -4.04 -3.34
CA PHE A 33 13.90 -4.05 -4.53
C PHE A 33 13.41 -5.45 -4.94
N SER A 34 13.86 -6.53 -4.26
CA SER A 34 13.34 -7.88 -4.48
C SER A 34 12.10 -8.21 -3.66
N LYS A 35 11.69 -7.33 -2.74
CA LYS A 35 10.54 -7.52 -1.86
C LYS A 35 9.60 -6.33 -1.89
N PRO A 36 8.32 -6.52 -1.53
CA PRO A 36 7.43 -5.40 -1.28
C PRO A 36 7.99 -4.47 -0.20
N LEU A 37 8.07 -3.19 -0.51
CA LEU A 37 8.50 -2.15 0.41
C LEU A 37 7.26 -1.58 1.14
N PRO A 38 7.13 -1.75 2.47
CA PRO A 38 6.07 -1.08 3.22
C PRO A 38 6.30 0.44 3.25
N ILE A 39 5.27 1.21 2.89
CA ILE A 39 5.31 2.69 2.85
C ILE A 39 4.48 3.27 3.99
N ALA A 40 3.29 2.72 4.20
CA ALA A 40 2.35 3.18 5.21
C ALA A 40 1.68 2.01 5.93
N TYR A 41 1.36 2.23 7.20
CA TYR A 41 0.70 1.33 8.12
C TYR A 41 -0.07 2.16 9.16
N THR A 42 -1.39 2.01 9.22
CA THR A 42 -2.21 2.56 10.32
C THR A 42 -3.17 1.51 10.83
N GLU A 43 -3.59 1.69 12.07
CA GLU A 43 -4.73 0.99 12.66
C GLU A 43 -5.89 1.96 12.79
N ILE A 44 -7.09 1.51 12.42
CA ILE A 44 -8.33 2.27 12.59
C ILE A 44 -9.32 1.41 13.36
N GLU A 45 -9.80 1.92 14.49
CA GLU A 45 -10.90 1.32 15.23
C GLU A 45 -12.23 1.82 14.66
N GLU A 46 -13.06 0.90 14.16
CA GLU A 46 -14.40 1.22 13.66
C GLU A 46 -15.43 0.22 14.21
N GLU A 47 -16.41 0.76 14.94
CA GLU A 47 -17.52 -0.01 15.52
C GLU A 47 -17.05 -1.22 16.34
N GLU A 48 -17.13 -2.42 15.76
CA GLU A 48 -16.81 -3.70 16.39
C GLU A 48 -15.46 -4.27 15.95
N PHE A 49 -14.76 -3.62 15.01
CA PHE A 49 -13.52 -4.14 14.42
C PHE A 49 -12.36 -3.16 14.52
N THR A 50 -11.17 -3.70 14.70
CA THR A 50 -9.91 -2.99 14.46
C THR A 50 -9.40 -3.40 13.09
N TYR A 51 -9.17 -2.41 12.23
CA TYR A 51 -8.64 -2.61 10.89
C TYR A 51 -7.17 -2.19 10.84
N GLU A 52 -6.32 -3.11 10.39
CA GLU A 52 -4.96 -2.79 9.97
C GLU A 52 -4.98 -2.42 8.48
N ILE A 53 -4.45 -1.25 8.16
CA ILE A 53 -4.32 -0.75 6.78
C ILE A 53 -2.84 -0.63 6.47
N GLN A 54 -2.41 -1.31 5.41
CA GLN A 54 -1.03 -1.30 4.95
C GLN A 54 -0.97 -0.92 3.47
N VAL A 55 0.00 -0.06 3.13
CA VAL A 55 0.36 0.24 1.74
C VAL A 55 1.79 -0.22 1.50
N SER A 56 2.00 -0.98 0.42
CA SER A 56 3.32 -1.44 0.02
C SER A 56 3.56 -1.32 -1.48
N ILE A 57 4.83 -1.20 -1.85
CA ILE A 57 5.28 -1.08 -3.24
C ILE A 57 6.02 -2.34 -3.65
N ASP A 58 5.48 -3.09 -4.60
CA ASP A 58 6.13 -4.21 -5.25
C ASP A 58 6.83 -3.75 -6.54
N PHE A 59 8.14 -3.58 -6.45
CA PHE A 59 8.97 -3.16 -7.59
C PHE A 59 9.14 -4.23 -8.66
N GLN A 60 9.01 -5.51 -8.32
CA GLN A 60 9.14 -6.60 -9.30
C GLN A 60 7.91 -6.64 -10.21
N ARG A 61 6.74 -6.39 -9.64
CA ARG A 61 5.46 -6.38 -10.35
C ARG A 61 5.04 -5.00 -10.81
N GLN A 62 5.73 -3.94 -10.36
CA GLN A 62 5.35 -2.53 -10.57
C GLN A 62 3.95 -2.21 -10.05
N LEU A 63 3.65 -2.71 -8.84
CA LEU A 63 2.35 -2.55 -8.20
C LEU A 63 2.47 -1.81 -6.87
N GLU A 64 1.54 -0.90 -6.64
CA GLU A 64 1.13 -0.45 -5.32
C GLU A 64 0.04 -1.39 -4.81
N ILE A 65 0.23 -1.87 -3.59
CA ILE A 65 -0.65 -2.84 -2.94
C ILE A 65 -1.23 -2.16 -1.72
N PHE A 66 -2.55 -1.98 -1.72
CA PHE A 66 -3.33 -1.46 -0.62
C PHE A 66 -4.04 -2.63 0.04
N GLN A 67 -3.76 -2.86 1.32
CA GLN A 67 -4.33 -3.94 2.10
C GLN A 67 -5.10 -3.36 3.29
N GLN A 68 -6.32 -3.83 3.50
CA GLN A 68 -7.09 -3.62 4.71
C GLN A 68 -7.46 -4.99 5.27
N LYS A 69 -7.17 -5.24 6.54
CA LYS A 69 -7.50 -6.52 7.19
C LYS A 69 -7.99 -6.32 8.61
N ASN A 70 -8.79 -7.26 9.08
CA ASN A 70 -9.13 -7.46 10.48
C ASN A 70 -9.05 -8.97 10.80
N ASP A 71 -9.58 -9.38 11.96
CA ASP A 71 -9.60 -10.79 12.38
C ASP A 71 -10.38 -11.74 11.43
N TYR A 72 -11.22 -11.20 10.55
CA TYR A 72 -12.19 -11.96 9.75
C TYR A 72 -11.92 -11.89 8.25
N VAL A 73 -11.39 -10.78 7.76
CA VAL A 73 -11.22 -10.53 6.33
C VAL A 73 -9.89 -9.84 6.05
N THR A 74 -9.31 -10.15 4.90
CA THR A 74 -8.24 -9.38 4.26
C THR A 74 -8.70 -8.99 2.88
N VAL A 75 -8.73 -7.69 2.61
CA VAL A 75 -9.01 -7.13 1.29
C VAL A 75 -7.74 -6.49 0.75
N GLU A 76 -7.38 -6.87 -0.46
CA GLU A 76 -6.23 -6.35 -1.17
C GLU A 76 -6.69 -5.70 -2.47
N THR A 77 -6.23 -4.47 -2.73
CA THR A 77 -6.42 -3.80 -4.01
C THR A 77 -5.07 -3.36 -4.58
N LYS A 78 -4.90 -3.54 -5.90
CA LYS A 78 -3.63 -3.32 -6.59
C LYS A 78 -3.78 -2.19 -7.61
N ARG A 79 -2.74 -1.36 -7.74
CA ARG A 79 -2.64 -0.31 -8.76
C ARG A 79 -1.27 -0.41 -9.42
N GLU A 80 -1.19 -0.40 -10.74
CA GLU A 80 0.09 -0.27 -11.44
C GLU A 80 0.68 1.13 -11.22
N PHE A 81 2.00 1.22 -11.07
CA PHE A 81 2.71 2.49 -10.99
C PHE A 81 3.79 2.59 -12.07
N CYS A 82 4.18 3.82 -12.41
CA CYS A 82 5.43 4.07 -13.13
C CYS A 82 6.46 4.74 -12.20
N PHE A 83 7.74 4.53 -12.49
CA PHE A 83 8.83 5.01 -11.63
C PHE A 83 8.84 6.53 -11.47
N GLU A 84 8.50 7.29 -12.53
CA GLU A 84 8.34 8.74 -12.45
C GLU A 84 7.31 9.16 -11.40
N THR A 85 6.11 8.57 -11.43
CA THR A 85 5.02 8.92 -10.51
C THR A 85 5.38 8.52 -9.09
N LEU A 86 5.90 7.30 -8.88
CA LEU A 86 6.31 6.86 -7.55
C LEU A 86 7.40 7.76 -6.95
N GLU A 87 8.37 8.22 -7.74
CA GLU A 87 9.39 9.16 -7.26
C GLU A 87 8.75 10.49 -6.82
N GLN A 88 7.82 11.03 -7.60
CA GLN A 88 7.11 12.26 -7.24
C GLN A 88 6.27 12.07 -5.97
N ASP A 89 5.55 10.96 -5.86
CA ASP A 89 4.73 10.64 -4.70
C ASP A 89 5.61 10.52 -3.46
N LEU A 90 6.76 9.84 -3.51
CA LEU A 90 7.69 9.78 -2.39
C LEU A 90 8.25 11.16 -1.99
N LEU A 91 8.46 12.07 -2.94
CA LEU A 91 9.00 13.40 -2.67
C LEU A 91 7.97 14.37 -2.09
N HIS A 92 6.68 14.15 -2.36
CA HIS A 92 5.63 15.13 -2.07
C HIS A 92 4.53 14.63 -1.14
N ALA A 93 4.35 13.31 -1.04
CA ALA A 93 3.33 12.71 -0.19
C ALA A 93 3.78 12.66 1.28
N SER A 94 2.83 12.92 2.16
CA SER A 94 2.85 12.43 3.52
C SER A 94 2.37 10.98 3.59
N PHE A 95 2.60 10.34 4.73
CA PHE A 95 1.97 9.07 5.06
C PHE A 95 0.44 9.13 4.93
N GLU A 96 -0.17 10.22 5.39
CA GLU A 96 -1.63 10.39 5.37
C GLU A 96 -2.14 10.45 3.93
N ASP A 97 -1.39 11.04 3.00
CA ASP A 97 -1.78 11.18 1.59
C ASP A 97 -1.88 9.84 0.85
N TRP A 98 -1.12 8.84 1.29
CA TRP A 98 -1.20 7.47 0.77
C TRP A 98 -2.48 6.75 1.19
N ILE A 99 -3.04 7.12 2.35
CA ILE A 99 -4.23 6.49 2.93
C ILE A 99 -5.49 7.29 2.57
N SER A 100 -5.38 8.62 2.52
CA SER A 100 -6.50 9.56 2.44
C SER A 100 -7.06 9.78 1.03
N SER A 101 -6.50 9.15 0.00
CA SER A 101 -6.88 9.20 -1.43
C SER A 101 -6.14 10.18 -2.35
N ASP A 102 -5.23 11.01 -1.85
CA ASP A 102 -4.54 11.99 -2.70
C ASP A 102 -3.48 11.34 -3.59
N ASN A 103 -2.79 10.29 -3.11
CA ASN A 103 -1.78 9.55 -3.87
C ASN A 103 -2.09 8.06 -4.05
N GLY A 104 -3.21 7.56 -3.49
CA GLY A 104 -3.55 6.14 -3.45
C GLY A 104 -4.99 5.78 -3.81
N ILE A 105 -5.42 4.57 -3.45
CA ILE A 105 -6.83 4.19 -3.52
C ILE A 105 -7.55 4.82 -2.33
N PRO A 106 -8.71 5.48 -2.54
CA PRO A 106 -9.40 6.09 -1.43
C PRO A 106 -9.77 5.09 -0.33
N TYR A 107 -9.49 5.43 0.93
CA TYR A 107 -9.87 4.62 2.09
C TYR A 107 -11.34 4.18 2.04
N TRP A 108 -12.26 5.09 1.67
CA TRP A 108 -13.70 4.75 1.54
C TRP A 108 -13.97 3.61 0.56
N ARG A 109 -13.12 3.45 -0.46
CA ARG A 109 -13.26 2.41 -1.48
C ARG A 109 -12.73 1.06 -0.97
N LEU A 110 -11.60 1.08 -0.27
CA LEU A 110 -11.08 -0.10 0.45
C LEU A 110 -12.06 -0.60 1.51
N LYS A 111 -12.63 0.34 2.27
CA LYS A 111 -13.70 0.05 3.23
C LYS A 111 -14.93 -0.56 2.56
N LEU A 112 -15.43 0.03 1.47
CA LEU A 112 -16.56 -0.52 0.73
C LEU A 112 -16.31 -1.97 0.27
N TYR A 113 -15.10 -2.29 -0.20
CA TYR A 113 -14.76 -3.66 -0.57
C TYR A 113 -14.68 -4.60 0.63
N THR A 114 -14.20 -4.10 1.77
CA THR A 114 -14.15 -4.83 3.04
C THR A 114 -15.56 -5.14 3.56
N ASP A 115 -16.46 -4.16 3.54
CA ASP A 115 -17.86 -4.32 3.93
C ASP A 115 -18.56 -5.36 3.03
N ILE A 116 -18.37 -5.27 1.69
CA ILE A 116 -18.91 -6.25 0.74
C ILE A 116 -18.34 -7.65 1.00
N ALA A 117 -17.07 -7.76 1.34
CA ALA A 117 -16.41 -9.04 1.61
C ALA A 117 -16.91 -9.65 2.93
N LEU A 118 -17.19 -8.84 3.96
CA LEU A 118 -17.82 -9.30 5.20
C LEU A 118 -19.26 -9.76 4.94
N GLU A 119 -20.07 -8.97 4.25
CA GLU A 119 -21.46 -9.34 3.90
C GLU A 119 -21.52 -10.63 3.07
N LYS A 120 -20.64 -10.79 2.07
CA LYS A 120 -20.57 -12.02 1.26
C LYS A 120 -19.90 -13.18 1.99
N GLY A 121 -19.03 -12.87 2.95
CA GLY A 121 -18.36 -13.82 3.82
C GLY A 121 -19.35 -14.49 4.75
N GLU A 122 -20.31 -13.74 5.32
CA GLU A 122 -21.41 -14.30 6.12
C GLU A 122 -22.23 -15.36 5.35
N ASP A 123 -22.39 -15.21 4.03
CA ASP A 123 -23.02 -16.21 3.15
C ASP A 123 -22.10 -17.41 2.81
N ARG A 124 -20.78 -17.29 3.04
CA ARG A 124 -19.73 -18.21 2.58
C ARG A 124 -18.86 -18.82 3.70
N LEU A 125 -19.22 -18.70 4.97
CA LEU A 125 -18.51 -19.25 6.14
C LEU A 125 -18.39 -20.80 6.19
N GLU A 126 -18.41 -21.49 5.04
CA GLU A 126 -17.92 -22.86 4.86
C GLU A 126 -16.69 -22.86 3.93
N ASN A 127 -15.57 -22.31 4.40
CA ASN A 127 -14.23 -22.40 3.81
C ASN A 127 -14.04 -21.62 2.49
N ASP A 128 -13.22 -20.57 2.51
CA ASP A 128 -12.14 -20.29 1.54
C ASP A 128 -11.72 -18.80 1.57
N GLU A 129 -10.41 -18.56 1.41
CA GLU A 129 -9.80 -17.22 1.27
C GLU A 129 -10.40 -16.47 0.05
N PHE A 130 -10.73 -15.19 0.24
CA PHE A 130 -11.38 -14.37 -0.78
C PHE A 130 -10.38 -13.43 -1.46
N GLU A 131 -9.98 -13.74 -2.68
CA GLU A 131 -9.29 -12.79 -3.57
C GLU A 131 -10.30 -12.13 -4.52
N MET A 132 -10.38 -10.79 -4.52
CA MET A 132 -11.17 -10.03 -5.49
C MET A 132 -10.24 -9.34 -6.49
N GLU A 133 -10.18 -9.83 -7.73
CA GLU A 133 -9.62 -9.06 -8.85
C GLU A 133 -10.71 -8.15 -9.44
N ILE A 134 -10.39 -6.85 -9.60
CA ILE A 134 -11.29 -5.81 -10.13
C ILE A 134 -10.88 -5.47 -11.57
#